data_AF-A0A8T5FN84-F1
#
_entry.id   AF-A0A8T5FN84-F1
#
_cell.length_a   1.000
_cell.length_b   1.000
_cell.length_c   1.000
_cell.angle_alpha   90.00
_cell.angle_beta   90.00
_cell.angle_gamma   90.00
#
_symmetry.space_group_name_H-M   'P 1'
#
loop_
_entity.id
_entity.type
_entity.pdbx_description
1 polymer ?
#
loop_
_entity_poly.entity_id
_entity_poly.type
_entity_poly.pdbx_seq_one_letter_code
_entity_poly.pdbx_strand_id
1 'polypeptide(L)'
;MNSKVFQRFGLAFVAVLLFEYFTQALWLNLNLEPWSYLYLDVSWILTIGWATIIVVSLELIELYFPNYSEKVRYFLSIFIIGIVGFFAEWAVIALGIRDYPLAVKQGLSGILLGYGKVPIEALYYIPVFMALMVAFVRYWEMLLSQKPKKTKKRGKKK
;
A
#
# COMPACT_ATOMS: atom_id res chain seq x y z
N MET A 1 -8.84 -17.53 -12.99
CA MET A 1 -8.17 -16.58 -12.08
C MET A 1 -9.23 -15.74 -11.39
N ASN A 2 -9.19 -15.57 -10.07
CA ASN A 2 -10.25 -14.94 -9.28
C ASN A 2 -10.33 -13.44 -9.62
N SER A 3 -11.40 -12.98 -10.29
CA SER A 3 -11.51 -11.60 -10.82
C SER A 3 -11.38 -10.52 -9.74
N LYS A 4 -11.78 -10.86 -8.51
CA LYS A 4 -11.67 -9.98 -7.33
C LYS A 4 -10.22 -9.68 -6.95
N VAL A 5 -9.34 -10.69 -6.96
CA VAL A 5 -7.92 -10.50 -6.60
C VAL A 5 -7.23 -9.60 -7.61
N PHE A 6 -7.50 -9.80 -8.90
CA PHE A 6 -6.95 -8.95 -9.96
C PHE A 6 -7.46 -7.51 -9.86
N GLN A 7 -8.76 -7.33 -9.54
CA GLN A 7 -9.33 -6.00 -9.28
C GLN A 7 -8.66 -5.33 -8.07
N ARG A 8 -8.48 -6.03 -6.95
CA ARG A 8 -7.77 -5.52 -5.77
C ARG A 8 -6.33 -5.14 -6.09
N PHE A 9 -5.63 -5.96 -6.89
CA PHE A 9 -4.28 -5.66 -7.34
C PHE A 9 -4.24 -4.40 -8.21
N GLY A 10 -5.15 -4.25 -9.17
CA GLY A 10 -5.25 -3.03 -9.97
C GLY A 10 -5.50 -1.79 -9.11
N LEU A 11 -6.40 -1.88 -8.13
CA LEU A 11 -6.67 -0.79 -7.18
C LEU A 11 -5.46 -0.49 -6.29
N ALA A 12 -4.78 -1.51 -5.78
CA ALA A 12 -3.59 -1.36 -4.93
C ALA A 12 -2.43 -0.75 -5.73
N PHE A 13 -2.21 -1.20 -6.97
CA PHE A 13 -1.22 -0.65 -7.88
C PHE A 13 -1.46 0.84 -8.12
N VAL A 14 -2.69 1.24 -8.44
CA VAL A 14 -3.04 2.65 -8.61
C VAL A 14 -2.86 3.45 -7.32
N ALA A 15 -3.27 2.90 -6.18
CA ALA A 15 -3.11 3.56 -4.88
C ALA A 15 -1.65 3.83 -4.54
N VAL A 16 -0.80 2.80 -4.68
CA VAL A 16 0.64 2.90 -4.44
C VAL A 16 1.29 3.85 -5.44
N LEU A 17 0.94 3.75 -6.72
CA LEU A 17 1.52 4.61 -7.75
C LEU A 17 1.24 6.09 -7.46
N LEU A 18 -0.03 6.43 -7.18
CA LEU A 18 -0.42 7.80 -6.82
C LEU A 18 0.31 8.27 -5.56
N PHE A 19 0.45 7.39 -4.57
CA PHE A 19 1.19 7.67 -3.35
C PHE A 19 2.68 7.93 -3.62
N GLU A 20 3.33 7.13 -4.46
CA GLU A 20 4.74 7.30 -4.84
C GLU A 20 4.97 8.61 -5.60
N TYR A 21 4.07 8.97 -6.53
CA TYR A 21 4.13 10.29 -7.19
C TYR A 21 4.01 11.45 -6.19
N PHE A 22 3.11 11.33 -5.21
CA PHE A 22 2.91 12.39 -4.20
C PHE A 22 4.09 12.49 -3.22
N THR A 23 4.73 11.35 -2.92
CA THR A 23 5.79 11.24 -1.92
C THR A 23 7.18 11.08 -2.51
N GLN A 24 7.35 11.34 -3.81
CA GLN A 24 8.64 11.18 -4.50
C GLN A 24 9.80 11.90 -3.79
N ALA A 25 9.55 13.08 -3.19
CA ALA A 25 10.57 13.85 -2.48
C ALA A 25 11.00 13.26 -1.12
N LEU A 26 10.32 12.21 -0.64
CA LEU A 26 10.64 11.55 0.63
C LEU A 26 11.65 10.41 0.48
N TRP A 27 11.92 9.96 -0.73
CA TRP A 27 12.69 8.75 -1.00
C TRP A 27 13.63 8.97 -2.19
N LEU A 28 14.78 8.31 -2.14
CA LEU A 28 15.68 8.17 -3.27
C LEU A 28 15.64 6.71 -3.70
N ASN A 29 15.28 6.45 -4.95
CA ASN A 29 15.33 5.10 -5.49
C ASN A 29 16.58 4.97 -6.35
N LEU A 30 17.52 4.16 -5.86
CA LEU A 30 18.88 4.05 -6.36
C LEU A 30 19.11 2.66 -6.97
N ASN A 31 20.14 2.53 -7.81
CA ASN A 31 20.61 1.23 -8.30
C ASN A 31 19.57 0.39 -9.06
N LEU A 32 18.52 1.01 -9.58
CA LEU A 32 17.63 0.37 -10.55
C LEU A 32 18.00 0.80 -11.96
N GLU A 33 17.68 -0.04 -12.93
CA GLU A 33 17.89 0.27 -14.35
C GLU A 33 16.92 1.37 -14.82
N PRO A 34 17.29 2.21 -15.81
CA PRO A 34 16.47 3.34 -16.25
C PRO A 34 15.04 2.98 -16.67
N TRP A 35 14.81 1.78 -17.22
CA TRP A 35 13.48 1.30 -17.62
C TRP A 35 12.54 1.00 -16.44
N SER A 36 13.09 0.88 -15.23
CA SER A 36 12.31 0.62 -14.03
C SER A 36 11.61 1.87 -13.49
N TYR A 37 12.03 3.05 -13.93
CA TYR A 37 11.51 4.33 -13.48
C TYR A 37 10.41 4.81 -14.43
N LEU A 38 9.31 5.27 -13.85
CA LEU A 38 8.21 5.93 -14.58
C LEU A 38 8.42 7.43 -14.62
N TYR A 39 8.86 8.03 -13.52
CA TYR A 39 9.10 9.46 -13.40
C TYR A 39 10.04 9.76 -12.22
N LEU A 40 11.18 10.40 -12.48
CA LEU A 40 12.22 10.66 -11.48
C LEU A 40 12.51 9.39 -10.65
N ASP A 41 12.24 9.43 -9.35
CA ASP A 41 12.43 8.31 -8.42
C ASP A 41 11.26 7.32 -8.38
N VAL A 42 10.13 7.55 -9.05
CA VAL A 42 8.98 6.63 -9.03
C VAL A 42 9.30 5.38 -9.86
N SER A 43 9.28 4.19 -9.24
CA SER A 43 9.60 2.91 -9.90
C SER A 43 8.42 1.95 -9.91
N TRP A 44 8.03 1.46 -11.10
CA TRP A 44 6.93 0.51 -11.23
C TRP A 44 7.23 -0.85 -10.59
N ILE A 45 8.51 -1.21 -10.42
CA ILE A 45 8.92 -2.44 -9.74
C ILE A 45 8.57 -2.35 -8.26
N LEU A 46 8.93 -1.23 -7.62
CA LEU A 46 8.58 -0.98 -6.22
C LEU A 46 7.07 -0.84 -6.05
N THR A 47 6.39 -0.18 -6.99
CA THR A 47 4.93 -0.09 -7.00
C THR A 47 4.29 -1.48 -6.97
N ILE A 48 4.76 -2.42 -7.81
CA ILE A 48 4.27 -3.81 -7.82
C ILE A 48 4.58 -4.51 -6.50
N GLY A 49 5.78 -4.33 -5.96
CA GLY A 49 6.18 -4.93 -4.67
C GLY A 49 5.23 -4.53 -3.54
N TRP A 50 5.00 -3.23 -3.38
CA TRP A 50 4.09 -2.71 -2.35
C TRP A 50 2.63 -3.09 -2.61
N ALA A 51 2.16 -3.03 -3.85
CA ALA A 51 0.81 -3.46 -4.21
C ALA A 51 0.59 -4.95 -3.88
N THR A 52 1.59 -5.80 -4.12
CA THR A 52 1.56 -7.22 -3.76
C THR A 52 1.44 -7.41 -2.26
N ILE A 53 2.23 -6.69 -1.45
CA ILE A 53 2.13 -6.75 0.02
C ILE A 53 0.73 -6.39 0.50
N ILE A 54 0.13 -5.32 -0.06
CA ILE A 54 -1.23 -4.89 0.29
C ILE A 54 -2.24 -6.01 -0.03
N VAL A 55 -2.24 -6.51 -1.27
CA VAL A 55 -3.22 -7.52 -1.70
C VAL A 55 -3.07 -8.81 -0.91
N VAL A 56 -1.85 -9.33 -0.77
CA VAL A 56 -1.59 -10.56 0.00
C VAL A 56 -2.08 -10.40 1.44
N SER A 57 -1.84 -9.25 2.06
CA SER A 57 -2.32 -8.99 3.42
C SER A 57 -3.85 -8.94 3.52
N LEU A 58 -4.52 -8.35 2.52
CA LEU A 58 -5.99 -8.35 2.46
C LEU A 58 -6.54 -9.78 2.30
N GLU A 59 -5.99 -10.57 1.37
CA GLU A 59 -6.41 -11.95 1.13
C GLU A 59 -6.16 -12.85 2.35
N LEU A 60 -5.01 -12.70 3.02
CA LEU A 60 -4.71 -13.44 4.25
C LEU A 60 -5.78 -13.17 5.32
N ILE A 61 -6.22 -11.93 5.48
CA ILE A 61 -7.23 -11.59 6.47
C ILE A 61 -8.60 -12.16 6.09
N GLU A 62 -8.95 -12.18 4.81
CA GLU A 62 -10.19 -12.82 4.39
C GLU A 62 -10.17 -14.33 4.55
N LEU A 63 -9.00 -14.96 4.38
CA LEU A 63 -8.83 -16.40 4.54
C LEU A 63 -8.91 -16.82 6.01
N TYR A 64 -8.19 -16.12 6.90
CA TYR A 64 -8.07 -16.51 8.32
C TYR A 64 -9.13 -15.86 9.23
N PHE A 65 -9.64 -14.68 8.88
CA PHE A 65 -10.58 -13.91 9.70
C PHE A 65 -11.87 -13.49 8.96
N PRO A 66 -12.57 -14.39 8.24
CA PRO A 66 -13.74 -14.03 7.41
C PRO A 66 -14.93 -13.50 8.23
N ASN A 67 -15.09 -13.97 9.47
CA ASN A 67 -16.26 -13.65 10.31
C ASN A 67 -16.14 -12.31 11.07
N TYR A 68 -15.01 -11.60 10.94
CA TYR A 68 -14.78 -10.35 11.65
C TYR A 68 -15.41 -9.16 10.94
N SER A 69 -15.82 -8.17 11.74
CA SER A 69 -16.32 -6.90 11.21
C SER A 69 -15.30 -6.22 10.28
N GLU A 70 -15.80 -5.44 9.32
CA GLU A 70 -14.98 -4.71 8.35
C GLU A 70 -13.92 -3.82 9.02
N LYS A 71 -14.27 -3.18 10.15
CA LYS A 71 -13.37 -2.34 10.93
C LYS A 71 -12.17 -3.13 11.47
N VAL A 72 -12.43 -4.31 12.05
CA VAL A 72 -11.36 -5.15 12.61
C VAL A 72 -10.47 -5.68 11.50
N ARG A 73 -11.05 -6.12 10.37
CA ARG A 73 -10.28 -6.55 9.21
C ARG A 73 -9.39 -5.44 8.67
N TYR A 74 -9.86 -4.19 8.63
CA TYR A 74 -9.06 -3.02 8.23
C TYR A 74 -7.85 -2.81 9.14
N PHE A 75 -8.03 -2.75 10.46
CA PHE A 75 -6.91 -2.57 11.39
C PHE A 75 -5.92 -3.74 11.39
N LEU A 76 -6.41 -4.98 11.26
CA LEU A 76 -5.55 -6.15 11.07
C LEU A 76 -4.75 -6.05 9.76
N SER A 77 -5.33 -5.49 8.70
CA SER A 77 -4.65 -5.30 7.40
C SER A 77 -3.46 -4.39 7.59
N ILE A 78 -3.67 -3.24 8.22
CA ILE A 78 -2.60 -2.28 8.48
C ILE A 78 -1.54 -2.88 9.40
N PHE A 79 -1.92 -3.66 10.40
CA PHE A 79 -0.98 -4.29 11.32
C PHE A 79 -0.07 -5.29 10.60
N ILE A 80 -0.65 -6.21 9.80
CA ILE A 80 0.12 -7.20 9.03
C ILE A 80 1.02 -6.50 8.00
N ILE A 81 0.47 -5.53 7.26
CA ILE A 81 1.23 -4.75 6.29
C ILE A 81 2.33 -3.95 6.99
N GLY A 82 2.11 -3.45 8.21
CA GLY A 82 3.12 -2.73 8.98
C GLY A 82 4.32 -3.61 9.29
N ILE A 83 4.10 -4.85 9.75
CA ILE A 83 5.17 -5.81 10.03
C ILE A 83 5.89 -6.20 8.74
N VAL A 84 5.14 -6.69 7.74
CA VAL A 84 5.73 -7.18 6.47
C VAL A 84 6.41 -6.04 5.72
N GLY A 85 5.78 -4.87 5.70
CA GLY A 85 6.29 -3.66 5.06
C GLY A 85 7.55 -3.13 5.73
N PHE A 86 7.68 -3.23 7.06
CA PHE A 86 8.93 -2.88 7.74
C PHE A 86 10.10 -3.77 7.29
N PHE A 87 9.89 -5.08 7.19
CA PHE A 87 10.91 -5.99 6.68
C PHE A 87 11.21 -5.77 5.19
N ALA A 88 10.19 -5.46 4.38
CA ALA A 88 10.38 -5.12 2.97
C ALA A 88 11.20 -3.82 2.82
N GLU A 89 10.90 -2.80 3.61
CA GLU A 89 11.63 -1.53 3.66
C GLU A 89 13.09 -1.75 4.06
N TRP A 90 13.31 -2.54 5.11
CA TRP A 90 14.65 -2.93 5.53
C TRP A 90 15.41 -3.65 4.40
N ALA A 91 14.74 -4.55 3.67
CA ALA A 91 15.36 -5.29 2.57
C ALA A 91 15.78 -4.37 1.41
N VAL A 92 14.90 -3.46 0.98
CA VAL A 92 15.22 -2.54 -0.15
C VAL A 92 16.33 -1.56 0.22
N ILE A 93 16.39 -1.08 1.47
CA ILE A 93 17.49 -0.25 1.96
C ILE A 93 18.77 -1.08 2.10
N ALA A 94 18.68 -2.31 2.61
CA ALA A 94 19.84 -3.18 2.77
C ALA A 94 20.51 -3.50 1.43
N LEU A 95 19.70 -3.70 0.38
CA LEU A 95 20.13 -3.89 -1.01
C LEU A 95 20.60 -2.61 -1.70
N GLY A 96 20.42 -1.44 -1.07
CA GLY A 96 20.77 -0.14 -1.64
C GLY A 96 19.84 0.29 -2.78
N ILE A 97 18.65 -0.30 -2.90
CA ILE A 97 17.63 0.07 -3.88
C ILE A 97 16.90 1.34 -3.45
N ARG A 98 16.86 1.61 -2.14
CA ARG A 98 16.17 2.76 -1.54
C ARG A 98 17.04 3.44 -0.49
N ASP A 99 16.99 4.77 -0.44
CA ASP A 99 17.60 5.59 0.63
C ASP A 99 16.74 6.83 0.90
N TYR A 100 17.05 7.55 1.98
CA TYR A 100 16.39 8.81 2.35
C TYR A 100 17.22 10.02 1.88
N PRO A 101 16.56 11.05 1.31
CA PRO A 101 17.20 12.33 1.02
C PRO A 101 17.77 12.99 2.27
N LEU A 102 18.80 13.83 2.10
CA LEU A 102 19.42 14.61 3.19
C LEU A 102 18.40 15.45 3.98
N ALA A 103 17.45 16.08 3.27
CA ALA A 103 16.39 16.87 3.90
C ALA A 103 15.51 16.05 4.85
N VAL A 104 15.24 14.79 4.52
CA VAL A 104 14.49 13.87 5.38
C VAL A 104 15.38 13.41 6.54
N LYS A 105 16.64 13.02 6.25
CA LYS A 105 17.61 12.58 7.28
C LYS A 105 17.84 13.60 8.39
N GLN A 106 17.81 14.89 8.08
CA GLN A 106 17.94 15.98 9.06
C GLN A 106 16.74 16.09 10.02
N GLY A 107 15.55 15.61 9.62
CA GLY A 107 14.35 15.61 10.44
C GLY A 107 14.14 14.34 11.27
N LEU A 108 15.01 13.33 11.12
CA LEU A 108 14.91 12.06 11.85
C LEU A 108 15.57 12.17 13.23
N SER A 109 15.07 11.43 14.21
CA SER A 109 15.60 11.38 15.58
C SER A 109 17.02 10.82 15.69
N GLY A 110 17.56 10.25 14.61
CA GLY A 110 18.88 9.60 14.59
C GLY A 110 18.88 8.18 15.17
N ILE A 111 17.75 7.68 15.65
CA ILE A 111 17.62 6.30 16.13
C ILE A 111 17.40 5.37 14.93
N LEU A 112 18.36 4.51 14.66
CA LEU A 112 18.35 3.58 13.53
C LEU A 112 18.09 2.14 14.00
N LEU A 113 17.04 1.53 13.46
CA LEU A 113 16.68 0.13 13.59
C LEU A 113 17.20 -0.68 12.38
N GLY A 114 17.38 -2.00 12.57
CA GLY A 114 17.78 -2.92 11.51
C GLY A 114 19.19 -2.65 10.96
N TYR A 115 20.22 -3.23 11.60
CA TYR A 115 21.65 -3.03 11.26
C TYR A 115 22.06 -1.55 11.08
N GLY A 116 21.35 -0.62 11.72
CA GLY A 116 21.63 0.81 11.64
C GLY A 116 21.25 1.48 10.32
N LYS A 117 20.29 0.94 9.56
CA LYS A 117 19.92 1.50 8.24
C LYS A 117 18.51 2.11 8.17
N VAL A 118 17.56 1.62 8.97
CA VAL A 118 16.15 2.05 8.89
C VAL A 118 15.82 2.95 10.07
N PRO A 119 15.32 4.18 9.88
CA PRO A 119 14.92 5.03 11.00
C PRO A 119 13.78 4.43 11.82
N ILE A 120 13.76 4.70 13.14
CA ILE A 120 12.65 4.26 14.02
C ILE A 120 11.29 4.80 13.57
N GLU A 121 11.30 5.96 12.93
CA GLU A 121 10.14 6.60 12.32
C GLU A 121 9.45 5.70 11.28
N ALA A 122 10.14 4.69 10.73
CA ALA A 122 9.54 3.67 9.87
C ALA A 122 8.39 2.91 10.53
N LEU A 123 8.48 2.66 11.82
CA LEU A 123 7.39 2.03 12.57
C LEU A 123 6.15 2.94 12.66
N TYR A 124 6.32 4.24 12.48
CA TYR A 124 5.24 5.22 12.46
C TYR A 124 4.71 5.48 11.05
N TYR A 125 5.56 5.85 10.09
CA TYR A 125 5.07 6.29 8.78
C TYR A 125 4.53 5.14 7.92
N ILE A 126 5.07 3.91 8.05
CA ILE A 126 4.59 2.75 7.28
C ILE A 126 3.10 2.51 7.54
N PRO A 127 2.63 2.27 8.79
CA PRO A 127 1.21 2.04 9.03
C PRO A 127 0.34 3.25 8.68
N VAL A 128 0.84 4.48 8.82
CA VAL A 128 0.09 5.69 8.45
C VAL A 128 -0.15 5.78 6.95
N PHE A 129 0.88 5.59 6.13
CA PHE A 129 0.74 5.60 4.67
C PHE A 129 -0.05 4.40 4.15
N MET A 130 0.16 3.23 4.76
CA MET A 130 -0.59 2.03 4.43
C MET A 130 -2.07 2.16 4.78
N ALA A 131 -2.43 2.84 5.86
CA ALA A 131 -3.82 3.14 6.17
C ALA A 131 -4.51 3.89 5.02
N LEU A 132 -3.85 4.90 4.45
CA LEU A 132 -4.39 5.67 3.32
C LEU A 132 -4.60 4.79 2.08
N MET A 133 -3.58 4.01 1.70
CA MET A 133 -3.65 3.14 0.52
C MET A 133 -4.68 2.02 0.69
N VAL A 134 -4.73 1.37 1.86
CA VAL A 134 -5.72 0.33 2.16
C VAL A 134 -7.13 0.91 2.19
N ALA A 135 -7.32 2.11 2.75
CA ALA A 135 -8.61 2.79 2.74
C ALA A 135 -9.09 3.08 1.31
N PHE A 136 -8.17 3.55 0.44
CA PHE A 136 -8.46 3.76 -0.97
C PHE A 136 -8.91 2.46 -1.65
N VAL A 137 -8.16 1.37 -1.50
CA VAL A 137 -8.49 0.07 -2.12
C VAL A 137 -9.86 -0.41 -1.67
N ARG A 138 -10.13 -0.41 -0.36
CA ARG A 138 -11.43 -0.86 0.18
C ARG A 138 -12.59 0.03 -0.27
N TYR A 139 -12.41 1.35 -0.29
CA TYR A 139 -13.44 2.28 -0.73
C TYR A 139 -13.88 2.00 -2.18
N TRP A 140 -12.92 1.87 -3.10
CA TRP A 140 -13.21 1.59 -4.50
C TRP A 140 -13.73 0.18 -4.71
N GLU A 141 -13.24 -0.80 -3.95
CA GLU A 141 -13.79 -2.14 -3.97
C GLU A 141 -15.27 -2.16 -3.56
N MET A 142 -15.63 -1.44 -2.49
CA MET A 142 -17.03 -1.31 -2.05
C MET A 142 -17.88 -0.63 -3.12
N LEU A 143 -17.37 0.42 -3.76
CA LEU A 143 -18.09 1.14 -4.81
C LEU A 143 -18.32 0.26 -6.05
N LEU A 144 -17.30 -0.46 -6.51
CA LEU A 144 -17.38 -1.35 -7.67
C LEU A 144 -18.21 -2.61 -7.39
N SER A 145 -18.28 -3.03 -6.12
CA SER A 145 -19.11 -4.17 -5.69
C SER A 145 -20.60 -3.81 -5.56
N GLN A 146 -20.97 -2.54 -5.52
CA GLN A 146 -22.38 -2.12 -5.51
C GLN A 146 -23.01 -2.43 -6.87
N LYS A 147 -23.80 -3.51 -6.95
CA LYS A 147 -24.69 -3.76 -8.10
C LYS A 147 -25.60 -2.54 -8.28
N PRO A 148 -25.85 -2.06 -9.51
CA PRO A 148 -26.77 -0.96 -9.74
C PRO A 148 -28.12 -1.36 -9.15
N LYS A 149 -28.64 -0.55 -8.21
CA LYS A 149 -30.00 -0.69 -7.70
C LYS A 149 -30.92 -0.61 -8.93
N LYS A 150 -31.44 -1.76 -9.39
CA LYS A 150 -32.56 -1.77 -10.33
C LYS A 150 -33.66 -0.97 -9.66
N THR A 151 -33.87 0.25 -10.13
CA THR A 151 -35.01 1.08 -9.76
C THR A 151 -36.25 0.27 -10.14
N LYS A 152 -36.86 -0.39 -9.14
CA LYS A 152 -38.23 -0.90 -9.26
C LYS A 152 -39.06 0.34 -9.60
N LYS A 153 -39.43 0.51 -10.87
CA LYS A 153 -40.50 1.43 -11.29
C LYS A 153 -41.72 1.04 -10.45
N ARG A 154 -41.99 1.82 -9.40
CA ARG A 154 -43.26 1.81 -8.68
C ARG A 154 -44.35 2.12 -9.70
N GLY A 155 -45.44 1.37 -9.63
CA GLY A 155 -46.36 1.17 -10.74
C GLY A 155 -47.09 2.41 -11.23
N LYS A 156 -47.61 2.30 -12.45
CA LYS A 156 -48.89 2.90 -12.80
C LYS A 156 -49.93 1.78 -12.75
N LYS A 157 -50.59 1.64 -11.60
CA LYS A 157 -51.99 1.20 -11.55
C LYS A 157 -52.82 2.45 -11.81
N LYS A 158 -53.50 2.51 -12.95
CA LYS A 158 -54.80 3.15 -13.16
C LYS A 158 -55.33 2.64 -14.48
#